data_AF-A0A7S3N1R5-F1
#
_entry.id   AF-A0A7S3N1R5-F1
#
_cell.length_a   1.000
_cell.length_b   1.000
_cell.length_c   1.000
_cell.angle_alpha   90.00
_cell.angle_beta   90.00
_cell.angle_gamma   90.00
#
_symmetry.space_group_name_H-M   'P 1'
#
loop_
_entity.id
_entity.type
_entity.pdbx_description
1 polymer ?
#
loop_
_entity_poly.entity_id
_entity_poly.type
_entity_poly.pdbx_seq_one_letter_code
_entity_poly.pdbx_strand_id
1 'polypeptide(L)'
;MKNGQSVAIPFKAPPLPQDVNAKKLPETFSVTKEMFKVRNNLHAGMLKKPLVKYDPNAHRSRLPSPTVVMPYKNASSIVIGDRCSDDRRLYVTSHKNTFNKVSDLNTSNGGIIASKTKWKKHLQEL
;
A
#
# COMPACT_ATOMS: atom_id res chain seq x y z
N MET A 1 -34.93 -23.96 45.95
CA MET A 1 -34.49 -25.19 46.64
C MET A 1 -35.49 -26.30 46.34
N LYS A 2 -35.12 -27.33 45.58
CA LYS A 2 -35.89 -28.60 45.53
C LYS A 2 -35.07 -29.59 46.36
N ASN A 3 -35.63 -30.07 47.47
CA ASN A 3 -35.12 -31.20 48.26
C ASN A 3 -33.73 -31.06 48.91
N GLY A 4 -33.37 -29.89 49.44
CA GLY A 4 -32.24 -29.75 50.39
C GLY A 4 -30.83 -29.95 49.84
N GLN A 5 -30.66 -30.22 48.54
CA GLN A 5 -29.34 -30.29 47.90
C GLN A 5 -28.97 -28.97 47.24
N SER A 6 -27.72 -28.53 47.40
CA SER A 6 -27.16 -27.36 46.72
C SER A 6 -26.97 -27.67 45.23
N VAL A 7 -27.79 -27.08 44.38
CA VAL A 7 -27.68 -27.20 42.91
C VAL A 7 -27.11 -25.90 42.36
N ALA A 8 -25.97 -25.98 41.67
CA ALA A 8 -25.40 -24.85 40.95
C ALA A 8 -26.23 -24.55 39.70
N ILE A 9 -26.79 -23.33 39.62
CA ILE A 9 -27.52 -22.84 38.45
C ILE A 9 -26.54 -21.95 37.66
N PRO A 10 -26.33 -22.19 36.36
CA PRO A 10 -25.44 -21.36 35.56
C PRO A 10 -25.98 -19.93 35.48
N PHE A 11 -25.20 -18.98 36.00
CA PHE A 11 -25.48 -17.56 35.86
C PHE A 11 -25.23 -17.16 34.40
N LYS A 12 -26.29 -16.97 33.62
CA LYS A 12 -26.19 -16.40 32.26
C LYS A 12 -25.92 -14.91 32.39
N ALA A 13 -24.65 -14.53 32.51
CA ALA A 13 -24.25 -13.14 32.40
C ALA A 13 -24.60 -12.62 30.99
N PRO A 14 -25.20 -11.43 30.85
CA PRO A 14 -25.39 -10.82 29.54
C PRO A 14 -24.02 -10.60 28.89
N PRO A 15 -23.87 -10.82 27.57
CA PRO A 15 -22.61 -10.57 26.89
C PRO A 15 -22.21 -9.11 27.08
N LEU A 16 -20.93 -8.89 27.40
CA LEU A 16 -20.36 -7.55 27.48
C LEU A 16 -20.63 -6.81 26.16
N PRO A 17 -20.99 -5.51 26.20
CA PRO A 17 -21.20 -4.73 25.00
C PRO A 17 -19.89 -4.67 24.21
N GLN A 18 -19.81 -5.46 23.14
CA GLN A 18 -18.65 -5.48 22.26
C GLN A 18 -18.84 -4.38 21.22
N ASP A 19 -18.01 -3.34 21.30
CA ASP A 19 -17.99 -2.29 20.28
C ASP A 19 -17.46 -2.86 18.97
N VAL A 20 -18.38 -3.16 18.04
CA VAL A 20 -18.08 -3.67 16.70
C VAL A 20 -17.27 -2.68 15.86
N ASN A 21 -17.21 -1.41 16.24
CA ASN A 21 -16.43 -0.39 15.55
C ASN A 21 -14.98 -0.30 16.04
N ALA A 22 -14.67 -0.80 17.24
CA ALA A 22 -13.30 -0.78 17.78
C ALA A 22 -12.30 -1.61 16.97
N LYS A 23 -12.79 -2.55 16.14
CA LYS A 23 -11.96 -3.42 15.28
C LYS A 23 -11.86 -2.95 13.82
N LYS A 24 -12.52 -1.85 13.45
CA LYS A 24 -12.45 -1.32 12.09
C LYS A 24 -11.18 -0.50 11.94
N LEU A 25 -10.41 -0.79 10.88
CA LEU A 25 -9.33 0.09 10.46
C LEU A 25 -9.92 1.44 10.02
N PRO A 26 -9.22 2.56 10.26
CA PRO A 26 -9.71 3.89 9.89
C PRO A 26 -9.67 4.15 8.38
N GLU A 27 -9.04 3.25 7.62
CA GLU A 27 -8.88 3.38 6.18
C GLU A 27 -10.21 3.18 5.44
N THR A 28 -10.60 4.18 4.66
CA THR A 28 -11.84 4.17 3.87
C THR A 28 -11.63 3.76 2.41
N PHE A 29 -10.38 3.67 1.97
CA PHE A 29 -10.02 3.35 0.59
C PHE A 29 -9.01 2.20 0.53
N SER A 30 -9.08 1.40 -0.54
CA SER A 30 -8.05 0.40 -0.81
C SER A 30 -6.72 1.08 -1.20
N VAL A 31 -5.61 0.43 -0.87
CA VAL A 31 -4.25 0.85 -1.27
C VAL A 31 -4.15 1.12 -2.78
N THR A 32 -4.77 0.26 -3.60
CA THR A 32 -4.81 0.43 -5.06
C THR A 32 -5.49 1.73 -5.48
N LYS A 33 -6.61 2.09 -4.84
CA LYS A 33 -7.34 3.32 -5.13
C LYS A 33 -6.54 4.56 -4.71
N GLU A 34 -5.81 4.48 -3.60
CA GLU A 34 -4.91 5.55 -3.14
C GLU A 34 -3.72 5.77 -4.10
N MET A 35 -3.15 4.68 -4.61
CA MET A 35 -1.98 4.71 -5.49
C MET A 35 -2.34 5.25 -6.87
N PHE A 36 -3.43 4.79 -7.47
CA PHE A 36 -3.79 5.08 -8.86
C PHE A 36 -4.81 6.22 -9.05
N LYS A 37 -5.14 6.97 -7.99
CA LYS A 37 -5.99 8.17 -8.16
C LYS A 37 -5.27 9.25 -8.95
N VAL A 38 -5.99 9.87 -9.87
CA VAL A 38 -5.54 11.07 -10.57
C VAL A 38 -5.41 12.21 -9.55
N ARG A 39 -4.22 12.80 -9.47
CA ARG A 39 -3.93 13.94 -8.60
C ARG A 39 -3.75 15.19 -9.45
N ASN A 40 -4.38 16.29 -9.04
CA ASN A 40 -4.18 17.58 -9.70
C ASN A 40 -2.74 18.07 -9.49
N ASN A 41 -2.13 18.61 -10.54
CA ASN A 41 -0.77 19.17 -10.47
C ASN A 41 -0.79 20.58 -9.86
N LEU A 42 -0.76 20.64 -8.53
CA LEU A 42 -0.72 21.89 -7.77
C LEU A 42 0.67 22.51 -7.84
N HIS A 43 0.75 23.81 -8.13
CA HIS A 43 2.01 24.56 -8.23
C HIS A 43 1.83 26.05 -7.88
N ALA A 44 2.95 26.75 -7.68
CA ALA A 44 2.96 28.13 -7.19
C ALA A 44 2.29 29.13 -8.15
N GLY A 45 2.35 28.89 -9.46
CA GLY A 45 1.78 29.74 -10.51
C GLY A 45 0.30 29.52 -10.81
N MET A 46 -0.40 28.67 -10.05
CA MET A 46 -1.78 28.30 -10.37
C MET A 46 -2.78 29.43 -10.03
N LEU A 47 -3.70 29.73 -10.95
CA LEU A 47 -4.72 30.79 -10.83
C LEU A 47 -5.64 30.58 -9.62
N LYS A 48 -6.12 29.35 -9.42
CA LYS A 48 -7.05 28.99 -8.33
C LYS A 48 -6.41 28.00 -7.38
N LYS A 49 -5.83 28.50 -6.29
CA LYS A 49 -5.18 27.68 -5.26
C LYS A 49 -6.21 27.08 -4.29
N PRO A 50 -5.96 25.86 -3.77
CA PRO A 50 -6.78 25.30 -2.69
C PRO A 50 -6.71 26.18 -1.44
N LEU A 51 -7.85 26.38 -0.80
CA LEU A 51 -7.97 27.11 0.46
C LEU A 51 -7.54 26.22 1.64
N VAL A 52 -6.23 26.00 1.76
CA VAL A 52 -5.62 25.19 2.82
C VAL A 52 -4.51 26.00 3.50
N LYS A 53 -4.36 25.83 4.82
CA LYS A 53 -3.32 26.47 5.64
C LYS A 53 -1.95 26.39 4.96
N TYR A 54 -1.23 27.52 4.91
CA TYR A 54 0.09 27.63 4.29
C TYR A 54 1.05 26.56 4.82
N ASP A 55 1.71 25.86 3.89
CA ASP A 55 2.76 24.87 4.16
C ASP A 55 3.85 25.03 3.09
N PRO A 56 5.10 25.35 3.48
CA PRO A 56 6.19 25.54 2.52
C PRO A 56 6.51 24.25 1.75
N ASN A 57 6.27 23.07 2.33
CA ASN A 57 6.63 21.79 1.73
C ASN A 57 5.51 21.21 0.83
N ALA A 58 4.34 21.84 0.81
CA ALA A 58 3.22 21.38 -0.01
C ALA A 58 3.48 21.56 -1.51
N HIS A 59 2.93 20.66 -2.34
CA HIS A 59 3.08 20.70 -3.79
C HIS A 59 2.71 22.06 -4.41
N ARG A 60 1.65 22.70 -3.92
CA ARG A 60 1.21 24.04 -4.38
C ARG A 60 2.24 25.16 -4.20
N SER A 61 3.25 24.95 -3.36
CA SER A 61 4.32 25.92 -3.08
C SER A 61 5.56 25.67 -3.97
N ARG A 62 5.56 24.59 -4.75
CA ARG A 62 6.64 24.20 -5.65
C ARG A 62 6.44 24.80 -7.05
N LEU A 63 7.53 24.89 -7.81
CA LEU A 63 7.47 25.23 -9.22
C LEU A 63 6.72 24.14 -10.01
N PRO A 64 6.02 24.51 -11.10
CA PRO A 64 5.34 23.55 -11.95
C PRO A 64 6.31 22.51 -12.48
N SER A 65 6.04 21.24 -12.21
CA SER A 65 6.77 20.13 -12.84
C SER A 65 6.31 19.97 -14.27
N PRO A 66 7.23 19.71 -15.22
CA PRO A 66 6.85 19.44 -16.61
C PRO A 66 5.88 18.25 -16.63
N THR A 67 4.74 18.42 -17.29
CA THR A 67 3.85 17.29 -17.55
C THR A 67 4.55 16.35 -18.51
N VAL A 68 4.53 15.06 -18.21
CA VAL A 68 5.01 14.04 -19.15
C VAL A 68 4.25 14.25 -20.45
N VAL A 69 4.96 14.66 -21.50
CA VAL A 69 4.40 14.72 -22.84
C VAL A 69 4.14 13.28 -23.22
N MET A 70 2.86 12.93 -23.39
CA MET A 70 2.51 11.61 -23.87
C MET A 70 3.21 11.42 -25.22
N PRO A 71 4.04 10.38 -25.40
CA PRO A 71 4.67 10.13 -26.68
C PRO A 71 3.58 10.02 -27.75
N TYR A 72 3.71 10.78 -28.82
CA TYR A 72 2.77 10.72 -29.93
C TYR A 72 2.96 9.37 -30.62
N LYS A 73 1.93 8.53 -30.51
CA LYS A 73 1.77 7.13 -30.99
C LYS A 73 1.96 6.07 -29.90
N ASN A 74 0.97 5.18 -29.88
CA ASN A 74 0.90 3.92 -29.13
C ASN A 74 1.96 2.91 -29.63
N ALA A 75 3.24 3.24 -29.56
CA ALA A 75 4.30 2.27 -29.79
C ALA A 75 4.60 1.58 -28.46
N SER A 76 3.91 0.47 -28.21
CA SER A 76 4.36 -0.49 -27.20
C SER A 76 5.23 -1.51 -27.92
N SER A 77 6.54 -1.48 -27.67
CA SER A 77 7.45 -2.54 -28.11
C SER A 77 7.43 -3.63 -27.03
N ILE A 78 6.80 -4.76 -27.34
CA ILE A 78 6.95 -5.95 -26.50
C ILE A 78 8.19 -6.69 -27.01
N VAL A 79 9.28 -6.62 -26.24
CA VAL A 79 10.45 -7.47 -26.50
C VAL A 79 10.11 -8.84 -25.93
N ILE A 80 9.65 -9.74 -26.80
CA ILE A 80 9.55 -11.15 -26.46
C ILE A 80 11.00 -11.65 -26.47
N GLY A 81 11.46 -12.19 -25.34
CA GLY A 81 12.81 -12.74 -25.19
C GLY A 81 13.12 -13.85 -26.21
N ASP A 82 14.32 -14.42 -26.12
CA ASP A 82 14.72 -15.50 -27.01
C ASP A 82 13.80 -16.72 -26.85
N ARG A 83 13.50 -17.42 -27.95
CA ARG A 83 12.62 -18.61 -27.95
C ARG A 83 13.19 -19.77 -27.13
N CYS A 84 14.46 -19.69 -26.75
CA CYS A 84 15.15 -20.65 -25.90
C CYS A 84 15.19 -20.29 -24.40
N SER A 85 14.75 -19.10 -23.97
CA SER A 85 14.75 -18.74 -22.55
C SER A 85 13.40 -19.03 -21.88
N ASP A 86 13.35 -19.95 -20.91
CA ASP A 86 12.21 -20.15 -20.00
C ASP A 86 12.25 -19.10 -18.89
N ASP A 87 11.68 -17.92 -19.14
CA ASP A 87 11.39 -16.94 -18.09
C ASP A 87 9.89 -16.96 -17.73
N ARG A 88 9.59 -17.51 -16.56
CA ARG A 88 8.21 -17.60 -16.04
C ARG A 88 7.63 -16.25 -15.61
N ARG A 89 8.42 -15.17 -15.64
CA ARG A 89 8.01 -13.83 -15.18
C ARG A 89 7.80 -12.80 -16.30
N LEU A 90 7.86 -13.21 -17.57
CA LEU A 90 7.73 -12.34 -18.75
C LEU A 90 6.47 -11.44 -18.78
N TYR A 91 5.40 -11.81 -18.09
CA TYR A 91 4.13 -11.08 -18.10
C TYR A 91 3.76 -10.42 -16.75
N VAL A 92 4.72 -10.29 -15.83
CA VAL A 92 4.48 -9.60 -14.55
C VAL A 92 4.60 -8.10 -14.78
N THR A 93 3.49 -7.37 -14.61
CA THR A 93 3.51 -5.91 -14.67
C THR A 93 4.46 -5.35 -13.59
N SER A 94 5.14 -4.23 -13.87
CA SER A 94 6.09 -3.59 -12.94
C SER A 94 5.47 -3.27 -11.56
N HIS A 95 4.15 -3.11 -11.50
CA HIS A 95 3.41 -2.97 -10.24
C HIS A 95 3.29 -4.29 -9.44
N LYS A 96 3.15 -5.44 -10.10
CA LYS A 96 3.12 -6.76 -9.44
C LYS A 96 4.51 -7.26 -9.05
N ASN A 97 5.56 -6.83 -9.76
CA ASN A 97 6.94 -7.23 -9.42
C ASN A 97 7.44 -6.59 -8.10
N THR A 98 6.89 -5.42 -7.74
CA THR A 98 7.22 -4.71 -6.50
C THR A 98 6.39 -5.14 -5.29
N PHE A 99 5.28 -5.87 -5.50
CA PHE A 99 4.45 -6.40 -4.42
C PHE A 99 5.06 -7.68 -3.84
N ASN A 100 6.06 -7.52 -2.99
CA ASN A 100 6.52 -8.59 -2.11
C ASN A 100 5.98 -8.34 -0.72
N LYS A 101 5.19 -9.28 -0.19
CA LYS A 101 4.88 -9.33 1.24
C LYS A 101 6.22 -9.33 1.97
N VAL A 102 6.46 -8.33 2.83
CA VAL A 102 7.64 -8.30 3.68
C VAL A 102 7.57 -9.57 4.53
N SER A 103 8.38 -10.58 4.22
CA SER A 103 8.53 -11.72 5.13
C SER A 103 9.12 -11.17 6.41
N ASP A 104 8.50 -11.43 7.55
CA ASP A 104 9.01 -11.02 8.85
C ASP A 104 10.47 -11.45 8.95
N LEU A 105 11.36 -10.46 9.01
CA LEU A 105 12.76 -10.74 9.25
C LEU A 105 12.85 -11.13 10.71
N ASN A 106 13.13 -12.42 10.98
CA ASN A 106 13.34 -12.96 12.33
C ASN A 106 14.62 -12.42 13.01
N THR A 107 15.01 -11.17 12.74
CA THR A 107 16.17 -10.52 13.31
C THR A 107 15.90 -9.02 13.50
N SER A 108 16.34 -8.48 14.62
CA SER A 108 16.29 -7.05 14.93
C SER A 108 17.54 -6.29 14.47
N ASN A 109 18.56 -6.99 13.94
CA ASN A 109 19.81 -6.36 13.53
C ASN A 109 19.63 -5.56 12.22
N GLY A 110 19.77 -4.24 12.32
CA GLY A 110 19.60 -3.31 11.20
C GLY A 110 20.53 -3.56 10.00
N GLY A 111 21.76 -4.02 10.23
CA GLY A 111 22.72 -4.33 9.15
C GLY A 111 22.29 -5.54 8.33
N ILE A 112 21.80 -6.59 9.00
CA ILE A 112 21.28 -7.80 8.34
C ILE A 112 20.02 -7.45 7.55
N ILE A 113 19.15 -6.61 8.11
CA ILE A 113 17.93 -6.12 7.45
C ILE A 113 18.29 -5.32 6.18
N ALA A 114 19.23 -4.38 6.27
CA ALA A 114 19.66 -3.56 5.15
C ALA A 114 20.27 -4.40 4.01
N SER A 115 21.17 -5.35 4.35
CA SER A 115 21.79 -6.25 3.36
C SER A 115 20.75 -7.12 2.65
N LYS A 116 19.83 -7.75 3.40
CA LYS A 116 18.74 -8.55 2.82
C LYS A 116 17.79 -7.72 1.95
N THR A 117 17.49 -6.49 2.35
CA THR A 117 16.62 -5.59 1.57
C THR A 117 17.28 -5.15 0.27
N LYS A 118 18.58 -4.81 0.32
CA LYS A 118 19.38 -4.48 -0.87
C LYS A 118 19.44 -5.65 -1.86
N TRP A 119 19.69 -6.85 -1.35
CA TRP A 119 19.71 -8.06 -2.16
C TRP A 119 18.35 -8.37 -2.80
N LYS A 120 17.26 -8.28 -2.02
CA LYS A 120 15.89 -8.45 -2.54
C LYS A 120 15.55 -7.44 -3.63
N LYS A 121 16.00 -6.18 -3.49
CA LYS A 121 15.82 -5.15 -4.51
C LYS A 121 16.60 -5.48 -5.79
N HIS A 122 17.85 -5.93 -5.65
CA HIS A 122 18.66 -6.35 -6.80
C HIS A 122 18.00 -7.49 -7.57
N LEU A 123 17.44 -8.50 -6.87
CA LEU A 123 16.69 -9.59 -7.49
C LEU A 123 15.35 -9.17 -8.14
N GLN A 124 14.85 -7.95 -7.89
CA GLN A 124 13.67 -7.40 -8.57
C GLN A 124 14.04 -6.67 -9.86
N GLU A 125 15.29 -6.22 -9.99
CA GLU A 125 15.81 -5.48 -11.13
C GLU A 125 16.39 -6.41 -12.22
N LEU A 126 16.65 -7.68 -11.88
CA LEU A 126 16.94 -8.78 -12.80
C LEU A 126 15.65 -9.37 -13.38
#